data_AF-A0A3C0IZ09-F1
#
_entry.id   AF-A0A3C0IZ09-F1
#
_cell.length_a   1.000
_cell.length_b   1.000
_cell.length_c   1.000
_cell.angle_alpha   90.00
_cell.angle_beta   90.00
_cell.angle_gamma   90.00
#
_symmetry.space_group_name_H-M   'P 1'
#
loop_
_entity.id
_entity.type
_entity.pdbx_description
1 polymer ?
#
loop_
_entity_poly.entity_id
_entity_poly.type
_entity_poly.pdbx_seq_one_letter_code
_entity_poly.pdbx_strand_id
1 'polypeptide(L)'
;MRRAPLDADPVRQAIACVVDRDAIVRAIFDKSNDMLLPCSTIVPLWNPYHNRDAATFPYNPAKARELLDRAGYTIDPKSKTRIDPNTGKPMRELKILTFSPE
;
A
#
# COMPACT_ATOMS: atom_id res chain seq x y z
N MET A 1 9.86 5.43 5.45
CA MET A 1 10.88 5.51 4.39
C MET A 1 11.28 6.96 4.26
N ARG A 2 12.55 7.31 4.04
CA ARG A 2 13.03 8.70 4.23
C ARG A 2 13.07 9.57 2.96
N ARG A 3 12.73 9.00 1.80
CA ARG A 3 12.81 9.69 0.51
C ARG A 3 11.42 9.81 -0.10
N ALA A 4 11.07 11.02 -0.56
CA ALA A 4 9.89 11.27 -1.36
C ALA A 4 9.70 10.22 -2.46
N PRO A 5 8.47 9.79 -2.75
CA PRO A 5 7.21 10.19 -2.10
C PRO A 5 6.89 9.37 -0.83
N LEU A 6 7.76 8.44 -0.41
CA LEU A 6 7.45 7.45 0.64
C LEU A 6 7.73 7.98 2.07
N ASP A 7 8.28 9.18 2.17
CA ASP A 7 8.35 9.98 3.41
C ASP A 7 6.97 10.51 3.83
N ALA A 8 6.06 10.75 2.87
CA ALA A 8 4.71 11.19 3.13
C ALA A 8 3.81 10.03 3.64
N ASP A 9 3.18 10.25 4.79
CA ASP A 9 2.22 9.30 5.38
C ASP A 9 1.05 8.96 4.45
N PRO A 10 0.38 9.95 3.78
CA PRO A 10 -0.74 9.66 2.89
C PRO A 10 -0.37 8.72 1.73
N VAL A 11 0.88 8.81 1.25
CA VAL A 11 1.36 7.92 0.19
C VAL A 11 1.50 6.49 0.70
N ARG A 12 2.08 6.29 1.89
CA ARG A 12 2.21 4.96 2.50
C ARG A 12 0.85 4.34 2.83
N GLN A 13 -0.09 5.16 3.32
CA GLN A 13 -1.46 4.73 3.61
C GLN A 13 -2.22 4.38 2.32
N ALA A 14 -2.09 5.19 1.27
CA ALA A 14 -2.69 4.90 -0.03
C ALA A 14 -2.14 3.60 -0.64
N ILE A 15 -0.83 3.35 -0.52
CA ILE A 15 -0.22 2.07 -0.91
C ILE A 15 -0.88 0.92 -0.13
N ALA A 16 -1.02 1.03 1.19
CA ALA A 16 -1.64 -0.02 2.00
C ALA A 16 -3.10 -0.32 1.60
N CYS A 17 -3.85 0.69 1.18
CA CYS A 17 -5.23 0.59 0.69
C CYS A 17 -5.36 -0.03 -0.71
N VAL A 18 -4.31 -0.10 -1.53
CA VAL A 18 -4.37 -0.74 -2.87
C VAL A 18 -3.83 -2.18 -2.88
N VAL A 19 -3.32 -2.67 -1.74
CA VAL A 19 -2.87 -4.06 -1.60
C VAL A 19 -4.05 -4.94 -1.22
N ASP A 20 -4.59 -5.66 -2.20
CA ASP A 20 -5.60 -6.71 -2.00
C ASP A 20 -4.95 -7.98 -1.44
N ARG A 21 -4.87 -8.05 -0.12
CA ARG A 21 -4.19 -9.15 0.57
C ARG A 21 -4.96 -10.47 0.42
N ASP A 22 -6.28 -10.43 0.35
CA ASP A 22 -7.11 -11.62 0.15
C ASP A 22 -6.87 -12.22 -1.23
N ALA A 23 -6.86 -11.37 -2.27
CA ALA A 23 -6.55 -11.82 -3.62
C ALA A 23 -5.11 -12.36 -3.74
N ILE A 24 -4.14 -11.70 -3.09
CA ILE A 24 -2.74 -12.16 -3.05
C ILE A 24 -2.65 -13.54 -2.41
N VAL A 25 -3.28 -13.74 -1.24
CA VAL A 25 -3.24 -15.03 -0.54
C VAL A 25 -3.82 -16.12 -1.44
N ARG A 26 -4.99 -15.90 -2.04
CA ARG A 26 -5.67 -16.86 -2.93
C ARG A 26 -4.91 -17.15 -4.23
N ALA A 27 -4.13 -16.18 -4.73
CA ALA A 27 -3.42 -16.31 -5.99
C ALA A 27 -2.06 -17.01 -5.84
N ILE A 28 -1.36 -16.76 -4.72
CA ILE A 28 0.00 -17.26 -4.47
C ILE A 28 -0.04 -18.58 -3.70
N PHE A 29 -0.92 -18.68 -2.70
CA PHE A 29 -1.04 -19.86 -1.86
C PHE A 29 -2.29 -20.62 -2.29
N ASP A 30 -2.09 -21.87 -2.69
CA ASP A 30 -3.15 -22.73 -3.24
C ASP A 30 -4.43 -22.68 -2.39
N LYS A 31 -5.59 -22.72 -3.05
CA LYS A 31 -6.93 -22.57 -2.45
C LYS A 31 -7.23 -23.60 -1.36
N SER A 32 -6.43 -24.66 -1.29
CA SER A 32 -6.53 -25.76 -0.33
C SER A 32 -6.01 -25.41 1.06
N ASN A 33 -5.31 -24.27 1.22
CA ASN A 33 -4.67 -23.89 2.48
C ASN A 33 -5.42 -22.77 3.21
N ASP A 34 -6.64 -23.09 3.67
CA ASP A 34 -7.49 -22.22 4.52
C ASP A 34 -6.82 -21.77 5.83
N MET A 35 -5.62 -22.29 6.13
CA MET A 35 -4.80 -21.92 7.28
C MET A 35 -4.08 -20.56 7.12
N LEU A 36 -4.06 -19.98 5.92
CA LEU A 36 -3.34 -18.73 5.65
C LEU A 36 -4.27 -17.52 5.76
N LEU A 37 -4.13 -16.78 6.86
CA LEU A 37 -4.86 -15.54 7.07
C LEU A 37 -4.04 -14.33 6.57
N PRO A 38 -4.67 -13.36 5.87
CA PRO A 38 -4.00 -12.14 5.48
C PRO A 38 -3.55 -11.32 6.70
N CYS A 39 -2.29 -10.90 6.72
CA CYS A 39 -1.75 -10.05 7.78
C CYS A 39 -2.14 -8.57 7.56
N SER A 40 -2.89 -8.00 8.50
CA SER A 40 -3.22 -6.57 8.57
C SER A 40 -2.21 -5.74 9.36
N THR A 41 -1.43 -6.38 10.23
CA THR A 41 -0.38 -5.78 11.08
C THR A 41 0.92 -6.57 11.00
N ILE A 42 2.04 -5.98 11.44
CA ILE A 42 3.35 -6.66 11.48
C ILE A 42 3.42 -7.77 12.54
N VAL A 43 2.68 -7.61 13.64
CA VAL A 43 2.59 -8.61 14.71
C VAL A 43 1.39 -9.54 14.43
N PRO A 44 1.58 -10.88 14.37
CA PRO A 44 0.49 -11.83 14.12
C PRO A 44 -0.58 -11.82 15.22
N LEU A 45 -1.83 -12.14 14.87
CA LEU A 45 -3.00 -12.11 15.77
C LEU A 45 -2.85 -12.96 17.04
N TRP A 46 -2.14 -14.09 16.95
CA TRP A 46 -1.94 -15.03 18.06
C TRP A 46 -0.79 -14.62 19.00
N ASN A 47 0.00 -13.62 18.62
CA ASN A 47 1.12 -13.16 19.44
C ASN A 47 0.61 -12.32 20.61
N PRO A 48 1.08 -12.55 21.86
CA PRO A 48 0.63 -11.81 23.04
C PRO A 48 0.90 -10.30 22.97
N TYR A 49 1.85 -9.86 22.13
CA TYR A 49 2.16 -8.44 21.90
C TYR A 49 1.38 -7.82 20.74
N HIS A 50 0.38 -8.52 20.20
CA HIS A 50 -0.47 -7.98 19.15
C HIS A 50 -1.36 -6.85 19.70
N ASN A 51 -1.19 -5.66 19.14
CA ASN A 51 -2.09 -4.53 19.42
C ASN A 51 -3.36 -4.65 18.57
N ARG A 52 -4.48 -4.98 19.22
CA ARG A 52 -5.80 -5.11 18.58
C ARG A 52 -6.38 -3.77 18.09
N ASP A 53 -5.91 -2.67 18.66
CA ASP A 53 -6.37 -1.31 18.32
C ASP A 53 -5.48 -0.63 17.27
N ALA A 54 -4.52 -1.39 16.69
CA ALA A 54 -3.66 -0.86 15.65
C ALA A 54 -4.49 -0.42 14.42
N ALA A 55 -4.18 0.77 13.89
CA ALA A 55 -4.81 1.24 12.67
C ALA A 55 -4.53 0.30 11.50
N THR A 56 -5.60 -0.07 10.78
CA THR A 56 -5.52 -0.92 9.59
C THR A 56 -6.01 -0.19 8.36
N PHE A 57 -5.50 -0.59 7.20
CA PHE A 57 -5.80 -0.02 5.89
C PHE A 57 -6.31 -1.13 4.97
N PRO A 58 -7.62 -1.45 5.02
CA PRO A 58 -8.19 -2.50 4.18
C PRO A 58 -8.14 -2.12 2.71
N TYR A 59 -8.28 -3.12 1.83
CA TYR A 59 -8.31 -2.90 0.38
C TYR A 59 -9.48 -1.98 0.01
N ASN A 60 -9.14 -0.77 -0.42
CA ASN A 60 -10.07 0.27 -0.84
C ASN A 60 -9.35 1.28 -1.78
N PRO A 61 -9.32 1.00 -3.10
CA PRO A 61 -8.70 1.89 -4.08
C PRO A 61 -9.31 3.30 -4.11
N ALA A 62 -10.60 3.45 -3.81
CA ALA A 62 -11.25 4.76 -3.72
C ALA A 62 -10.70 5.58 -2.55
N LYS A 63 -10.46 4.94 -1.39
CA LYS A 63 -9.82 5.59 -0.24
C LYS A 63 -8.38 5.98 -0.54
N ALA A 64 -7.63 5.14 -1.27
CA ALA A 64 -6.27 5.47 -1.70
C ALA A 64 -6.27 6.73 -2.57
N ARG A 65 -7.21 6.85 -3.52
CA ARG A 65 -7.39 8.05 -4.35
C ARG A 65 -7.68 9.28 -3.48
N GLU A 66 -8.64 9.17 -2.56
CA GLU A 66 -9.02 10.26 -1.64
C GLU A 66 -7.84 10.73 -0.76
N LEU A 67 -7.04 9.80 -0.20
CA LEU A 67 -5.88 10.12 0.62
C LEU A 67 -4.84 10.92 -0.16
N LEU A 68 -4.58 10.52 -1.41
CA LEU A 68 -3.63 11.21 -2.30
C LEU A 68 -4.17 12.57 -2.73
N ASP A 69 -5.44 12.66 -3.11
CA ASP A 69 -6.08 13.91 -3.54
C ASP A 69 -6.06 14.96 -2.41
N ARG A 70 -6.43 14.55 -1.19
CA ARG A 70 -6.40 15.41 0.01
C ARG A 70 -4.99 15.89 0.34
N ALA A 71 -3.98 15.06 0.07
CA ALA A 71 -2.58 15.40 0.29
C ALA A 71 -1.96 16.22 -0.85
N GLY A 72 -2.74 16.61 -1.87
CA GLY A 72 -2.28 17.47 -2.97
C GLY A 72 -1.59 16.71 -4.11
N TYR A 73 -1.58 15.38 -4.10
CA TYR A 73 -1.08 14.59 -5.22
C TYR A 73 -2.14 14.54 -6.31
N THR A 74 -2.15 15.48 -7.25
CA THR A 74 -3.16 15.56 -8.33
C THR A 74 -2.81 14.65 -9.51
N ILE A 75 -3.79 14.25 -10.33
CA ILE A 75 -3.51 13.48 -11.56
C ILE A 75 -3.17 14.44 -12.68
N ASP A 76 -2.03 14.22 -13.35
CA ASP A 76 -1.75 14.85 -14.64
C ASP A 76 -2.70 14.27 -15.71
N PRO A 77 -3.55 15.09 -16.35
CA PRO A 77 -4.51 14.63 -17.34
C PRO A 77 -3.86 13.95 -18.55
N LYS A 78 -2.60 14.28 -18.88
CA LYS A 78 -1.85 13.72 -20.01
C LYS A 78 -1.17 12.40 -19.66
N SER A 79 -0.31 12.39 -18.64
CA SER A 79 0.46 11.19 -18.27
C SER A 79 -0.28 10.19 -17.39
N LYS A 80 -1.44 10.57 -16.82
CA LYS A 80 -2.18 9.82 -15.79
C LYS A 80 -1.35 9.49 -14.54
N THR A 81 -0.19 10.11 -14.40
CA THR A 81 0.68 10.00 -13.23
C THR A 81 0.32 11.08 -12.22
N ARG A 82 0.51 10.78 -10.93
CA ARG A 82 0.33 11.77 -9.87
C ARG A 82 1.41 12.86 -9.95
N ILE A 83 1.08 14.12 -9.69
CA ILE A 83 2.05 15.22 -9.53
C ILE A 83 2.40 15.31 -8.04
N ASP A 84 3.69 15.44 -7.71
CA ASP A 84 4.14 15.63 -6.33
C ASP A 84 3.91 17.09 -5.89
N PRO A 85 3.12 17.34 -4.83
CA PRO A 85 2.80 18.70 -4.37
C PRO A 85 4.02 19.51 -3.94
N ASN A 86 5.12 18.85 -3.52
CA ASN A 86 6.32 19.53 -3.07
C ASN A 86 7.21 20.00 -4.22
N THR A 87 7.10 19.37 -5.40
CA THR A 87 8.01 19.65 -6.53
C THR A 87 7.30 20.15 -7.77
N GLY A 88 5.98 19.98 -7.87
CA GLY A 88 5.20 20.27 -9.07
C GLY A 88 5.52 19.37 -10.26
N LYS A 89 6.37 18.34 -10.08
CA LYS A 89 6.78 17.39 -11.11
C LYS A 89 5.97 16.09 -10.98
N PRO A 90 5.88 15.28 -12.06
CA PRO A 90 5.36 13.92 -11.95
C PRO A 90 6.06 13.17 -10.82
N MET A 91 5.27 12.49 -10.01
CA MET A 91 5.74 11.64 -8.93
C MET A 91 6.71 10.63 -9.51
N ARG A 92 7.89 10.53 -8.89
CA ARG A 92 8.93 9.65 -9.41
C ARG A 92 8.47 8.20 -9.44
N GLU A 93 9.07 7.44 -10.34
CA GLU A 93 8.92 5.99 -10.39
C GLU A 93 9.39 5.32 -9.08
N LEU A 94 8.63 4.31 -8.67
CA LEU A 94 8.95 3.44 -7.54
C LEU A 94 9.44 2.11 -8.06
N LYS A 95 10.56 1.63 -7.53
CA LYS A 95 11.15 0.33 -7.87
C LYS A 95 10.89 -0.65 -6.74
N ILE A 96 10.28 -1.78 -7.05
CA ILE A 96 10.17 -2.93 -6.15
C ILE A 96 11.36 -3.83 -6.43
N LEU A 97 12.23 -4.01 -5.44
CA LEU A 97 13.37 -4.92 -5.54
C LEU A 97 12.94 -6.28 -5.02
N THR A 98 13.12 -7.31 -5.83
CA THR A 98 12.86 -8.72 -5.49
C THR A 98 14.04 -9.56 -5.91
N PHE A 99 14.20 -10.73 -5.29
CA PHE A 99 15.16 -11.73 -5.75
C PHE A 99 14.80 -12.17 -7.17
N SER A 100 15.83 -12.51 -7.97
CA SER A 100 15.59 -13.13 -9.27
C SER A 100 14.98 -14.52 -9.03
N PRO A 101 13.94 -14.93 -9.76
CA PRO A 101 13.61 -16.34 -9.84
C PRO A 101 14.83 -17.06 -10.43
N GLU A 102 15.30 -18.10 -9.76
CA GLU A 102 16.25 -19.07 -10.32
C GLU A 102 15.54 -19.99 -11.31
#